data_AF-A0A9N9N749-F1
#
_entry.id   AF-A0A9N9N749-F1
#
_cell.length_a   1.000
_cell.length_b   1.000
_cell.length_c   1.000
_cell.angle_alpha   90.00
_cell.angle_beta   90.00
_cell.angle_gamma   90.00
#
_symmetry.space_group_name_H-M   'P 1'
#
loop_
_entity.id
_entity.type
_entity.pdbx_description
1 polymer ?
#
loop_
_entity_poly.entity_id
_entity_poly.type
_entity_poly.pdbx_seq_one_letter_code
_entity_poly.pdbx_strand_id
1 'polypeptide(L)'
;MSLPDDIIYDILPHLHDDMRTLYRCLLVNRLWCRITVPILWCRPFTISSKPFTNKHRTSRTLIIQTYVSCLNKDEITYLIPYKIDFLDIQLTLFPYEKYLQELSDNAIDKGVKGWFQGKKLIFPFVEYDHRAEAITYALWRMFMRQCVKIQSVSIMPLYVRSGISNVPNFSDAMTALSHVRSFTCRIDWSDSAEKYQKTIQLLQRLKSVCKKITHMKVYIHEKADPGVLDAIVQIIKIQKGIKEVSFKNNMILKGNLYQFRPLLVPVMESQANYVTSLAFRSVKFNDVSIAALAGFYSLESLCLQKCRNMTKEHSVILSAASFRIKFLSLLRNSWSNSITAALIAKAGVTLQQMVLDNVCTETTQAALNHCPNLNILYIEVSVYNYSLITWIGSTKIQQLEVSFGGIFRLSTEDTAKSLQLLGEHLPATVNYLKLDGLYISNEAFNDFINSCKAPLSTLIISIDCYHDFEESVLTVLEFAYKHKTLKKYGNYDNNRGRFLIKYVENIYLNARRNSINRHRSHHWIFRTSSKRLFIGYKHVARSYVTSIYFTGA
;
A
#
# COMPACT_ATOMS: atom_id res chain seq x y z
N MET A 1 20.00 -30.16 13.57
CA MET A 1 19.91 -28.94 14.41
C MET A 1 18.50 -28.42 14.36
N SER A 2 17.79 -28.44 15.49
CA SER A 2 16.56 -27.68 15.68
C SER A 2 16.91 -26.28 16.19
N LEU A 3 16.25 -25.25 15.68
CA LEU A 3 16.34 -23.91 16.27
C LEU A 3 15.74 -23.95 17.69
N PRO A 4 16.37 -23.32 18.70
CA PRO A 4 15.77 -23.11 20.00
C PRO A 4 14.41 -22.40 19.89
N ASP A 5 13.48 -22.77 20.76
CA ASP A 5 12.11 -22.26 20.74
C ASP A 5 12.07 -20.72 20.85
N ASP A 6 12.88 -20.13 21.72
CA ASP A 6 12.97 -18.68 21.94
C ASP A 6 13.31 -17.92 20.65
N ILE A 7 14.21 -18.49 19.83
CA ILE A 7 14.60 -17.91 18.55
C ILE A 7 13.43 -17.96 17.55
N ILE A 8 12.59 -18.99 17.62
CA ILE A 8 11.41 -19.11 16.74
C ILE A 8 10.37 -18.04 17.11
N TYR A 9 10.17 -17.78 18.41
CA TYR A 9 9.29 -16.72 18.90
C TYR A 9 9.72 -15.33 18.44
N ASP A 10 11.02 -15.10 18.32
CA ASP A 10 11.55 -13.82 17.84
C ASP A 10 11.47 -13.68 16.32
N ILE A 11 11.79 -14.74 15.57
CA ILE A 11 11.88 -14.66 14.09
C ILE A 11 10.50 -14.55 13.44
N LEU A 12 9.54 -15.38 13.83
CA LEU A 12 8.26 -15.49 13.10
C LEU A 12 7.45 -14.19 13.05
N PRO A 13 7.36 -13.37 14.11
CA PRO A 13 6.70 -12.06 14.05
C PRO A 13 7.29 -11.11 13.01
N HIS A 14 8.59 -11.19 12.72
CA HIS A 14 9.22 -10.38 11.66
C HIS A 14 8.75 -10.77 10.26
N LEU A 15 8.15 -11.95 10.09
CA LEU A 15 7.59 -12.43 8.83
C LEU A 15 6.12 -12.05 8.63
N HIS A 16 5.55 -11.17 9.47
CA HIS A 16 4.13 -10.80 9.44
C HIS A 16 3.62 -10.27 8.07
N ASP A 17 4.49 -9.74 7.20
CA ASP A 17 4.13 -9.33 5.84
C ASP A 17 4.45 -10.40 4.77
N ASP A 18 5.19 -11.44 5.12
CA ASP A 18 5.53 -12.56 4.24
C ASP A 18 4.65 -13.81 4.47
N MET A 19 3.39 -13.65 4.09
CA MET A 19 2.35 -14.69 4.20
C MET A 19 2.73 -16.03 3.57
N ARG A 20 3.52 -16.06 2.49
CA ARG A 20 3.92 -17.31 1.84
C ARG A 20 4.91 -18.08 2.69
N THR A 21 5.85 -17.38 3.29
CA THR A 21 6.82 -17.96 4.23
C THR A 21 6.10 -18.42 5.49
N LEU A 22 5.19 -17.61 6.05
CA LEU A 22 4.34 -18.03 7.17
C LEU A 22 3.50 -19.27 6.85
N TYR A 23 2.90 -19.37 5.67
CA TYR A 23 2.18 -20.59 5.28
C TYR A 23 3.07 -21.84 5.30
N ARG A 24 4.33 -21.72 4.86
CA ARG A 24 5.31 -22.82 4.93
C ARG A 24 5.69 -23.13 6.38
N CYS A 25 5.79 -22.11 7.23
CA CYS A 25 6.07 -22.25 8.66
C CYS A 25 5.02 -23.12 9.37
N LEU A 26 3.73 -23.01 8.98
CA LEU A 26 2.66 -23.86 9.53
C LEU A 26 2.92 -25.36 9.38
N LEU A 27 3.63 -25.76 8.31
CA LEU A 27 3.84 -27.15 7.94
C LEU A 27 5.12 -27.75 8.52
N VAL A 28 5.93 -26.97 9.23
CA VAL A 28 7.22 -27.42 9.77
C VAL A 28 7.02 -28.39 10.93
N ASN A 29 6.36 -27.95 12.01
CA ASN A 29 6.01 -28.77 13.17
C ASN A 29 4.91 -28.08 14.01
N ARG A 30 4.49 -28.73 15.10
CA ARG A 30 3.42 -28.23 15.98
C ARG A 30 3.73 -26.87 16.62
N LEU A 31 4.98 -26.62 17.01
CA LEU A 31 5.39 -25.35 17.61
C LEU A 31 5.30 -24.20 16.61
N TRP A 32 5.89 -24.38 15.42
CA TRP A 32 5.85 -23.38 14.36
C TRP A 32 4.41 -23.09 13.94
N CYS A 33 3.57 -24.12 13.84
CA CYS A 33 2.15 -23.98 13.57
C CYS A 33 1.45 -23.11 14.63
N ARG A 34 1.64 -23.43 15.92
CA ARG A 34 1.02 -22.70 17.04
C ARG A 34 1.41 -21.22 17.10
N ILE A 35 2.65 -20.87 16.74
CA ILE A 35 3.12 -19.47 16.72
C ILE A 35 2.63 -18.75 15.46
N THR A 36 2.62 -19.44 14.32
CA THR A 36 2.30 -18.83 13.02
C THR A 36 0.81 -18.57 12.85
N VAL A 37 -0.07 -19.43 13.37
CA VAL A 37 -1.54 -19.27 13.24
C VAL A 37 -2.01 -17.90 13.76
N PRO A 38 -1.67 -17.45 14.99
CA PRO A 38 -2.02 -16.12 15.47
C PRO A 38 -1.53 -14.97 14.58
N ILE A 39 -0.34 -15.10 14.00
CA ILE A 39 0.25 -14.08 13.11
C ILE A 39 -0.55 -13.98 11.81
N LEU A 40 -0.93 -15.11 11.21
CA LEU A 40 -1.74 -15.11 9.99
C LEU A 40 -3.16 -14.59 10.23
N TRP A 41 -3.76 -14.97 11.36
CA TRP A 41 -5.15 -14.65 11.69
C TRP A 41 -5.34 -13.27 12.34
N CYS A 42 -4.30 -12.46 12.47
CA CYS A 42 -4.45 -11.08 12.91
C CYS A 42 -5.08 -10.16 11.85
N ARG A 43 -4.90 -10.46 10.56
CA ARG A 43 -5.43 -9.69 9.42
C ARG A 43 -5.95 -10.58 8.27
N PRO A 44 -6.85 -11.55 8.54
CA PRO A 44 -7.19 -12.60 7.58
C PRO A 44 -7.83 -12.05 6.31
N PHE A 45 -8.58 -10.96 6.42
CA PHE A 45 -9.24 -10.34 5.27
C PHE A 45 -8.29 -9.54 4.38
N THR A 46 -7.31 -8.84 4.96
CA THR A 46 -6.31 -8.05 4.21
C THR A 46 -5.43 -8.94 3.34
N ILE A 47 -5.13 -10.15 3.83
CA ILE A 47 -4.36 -11.19 3.13
C ILE A 47 -5.04 -11.68 1.83
N SER A 48 -6.37 -11.58 1.76
CA SER A 48 -7.18 -12.10 0.64
C SER A 48 -7.41 -11.10 -0.50
N SER A 49 -6.76 -9.93 -0.48
CA SER A 49 -7.12 -8.74 -1.29
C SER A 49 -6.56 -8.69 -2.74
N LYS A 50 -5.89 -9.73 -3.24
CA LYS A 50 -5.46 -9.80 -4.66
C LYS A 50 -6.66 -9.77 -5.62
N PRO A 51 -6.50 -9.20 -6.84
CA PRO A 51 -7.61 -9.00 -7.77
C PRO A 51 -8.33 -10.31 -8.08
N PHE A 52 -9.65 -10.19 -8.25
CA PHE A 52 -10.60 -11.28 -8.43
C PHE A 52 -10.31 -12.08 -9.71
N THR A 53 -9.41 -13.05 -9.61
CA THR A 53 -9.55 -14.29 -10.39
C THR A 53 -10.55 -15.17 -9.65
N ASN A 54 -11.32 -16.00 -10.35
CA ASN A 54 -12.35 -16.87 -9.75
C ASN A 54 -11.81 -17.77 -8.60
N LYS A 55 -10.48 -17.98 -8.53
CA LYS A 55 -9.77 -18.67 -7.42
C LYS A 55 -9.67 -17.90 -6.10
N HIS A 56 -9.93 -16.60 -6.04
CA HIS A 56 -9.81 -15.81 -4.80
C HIS A 56 -11.13 -15.64 -4.04
N ARG A 57 -12.28 -15.93 -4.68
CA ARG A 57 -13.58 -15.95 -3.99
C ARG A 57 -13.59 -16.97 -2.86
N THR A 58 -12.91 -18.10 -3.04
CA THR A 58 -12.78 -19.19 -2.05
C THR A 58 -12.03 -18.78 -0.78
N SER A 59 -11.05 -17.87 -0.82
CA SER A 59 -10.26 -17.54 0.38
C SER A 59 -11.06 -16.79 1.45
N ARG A 60 -11.83 -15.76 1.06
CA ARG A 60 -12.70 -15.04 2.02
C ARG A 60 -13.87 -15.89 2.49
N THR A 61 -14.41 -16.72 1.60
CA THR A 61 -15.43 -17.71 1.95
C THR A 61 -14.96 -18.65 3.04
N LEU A 62 -13.74 -19.19 2.94
CA LEU A 62 -13.16 -20.08 3.96
C LEU A 62 -12.88 -19.36 5.29
N ILE A 63 -12.48 -18.09 5.24
CA ILE A 63 -12.32 -17.26 6.46
C ILE A 63 -13.66 -17.14 7.19
N ILE A 64 -14.74 -16.79 6.47
CA ILE A 64 -16.07 -16.70 7.07
C ILE A 64 -16.55 -18.05 7.58
N GLN A 65 -16.35 -19.14 6.82
CA GLN A 65 -16.69 -20.48 7.28
C GLN A 65 -15.98 -20.84 8.58
N THR A 66 -14.69 -20.50 8.69
CA THR A 66 -13.91 -20.72 9.92
C THR A 66 -14.50 -19.93 11.09
N TYR A 67 -14.83 -18.66 10.90
CA TYR A 67 -15.46 -17.85 11.96
C TYR A 67 -16.87 -18.30 12.32
N VAL A 68 -17.67 -18.73 11.36
CA VAL A 68 -18.98 -19.34 11.61
C VAL A 68 -18.80 -20.60 12.48
N SER A 69 -17.71 -21.34 12.29
CA SER A 69 -17.37 -22.50 13.13
C SER A 69 -16.90 -22.15 14.55
N CYS A 70 -16.65 -20.87 14.84
CA CYS A 70 -16.26 -20.36 16.15
C CYS A 70 -17.45 -19.78 16.95
N LEU A 71 -18.66 -19.74 16.37
CA LEU A 71 -19.85 -19.21 17.04
C LEU A 71 -20.24 -20.08 18.25
N ASN A 72 -20.69 -19.43 19.32
CA ASN A 72 -21.19 -20.12 20.51
C ASN A 72 -22.66 -20.51 20.36
N LYS A 73 -23.21 -21.19 21.38
CA LYS A 73 -24.61 -21.62 21.41
C LYS A 73 -25.60 -20.45 21.24
N ASP A 74 -25.34 -19.30 21.85
CA ASP A 74 -26.25 -18.14 21.78
C ASP A 74 -26.30 -17.53 20.38
N GLU A 75 -25.14 -17.40 19.74
CA GLU A 75 -25.01 -16.90 18.38
C GLU A 75 -25.61 -17.87 17.37
N ILE A 76 -25.42 -19.18 17.55
CA ILE A 76 -26.05 -20.21 16.71
C ILE A 76 -27.58 -20.18 16.89
N THR A 77 -28.07 -20.06 18.13
CA THR A 77 -29.50 -20.00 18.43
C THR A 77 -30.17 -18.80 17.76
N TYR A 78 -29.51 -17.63 17.75
CA TYR A 78 -29.98 -16.44 17.04
C TYR A 78 -30.16 -16.67 15.53
N LEU A 79 -29.37 -17.57 14.93
CA LEU A 79 -29.39 -17.81 13.48
C LEU A 79 -30.44 -18.83 13.03
N ILE A 80 -31.07 -19.58 13.96
CA ILE A 80 -32.08 -20.60 13.66
C ILE A 80 -33.26 -20.05 12.83
N PRO A 81 -33.88 -18.89 13.17
CA PRO A 81 -35.02 -18.36 12.43
C PRO A 81 -34.69 -18.02 10.96
N TYR A 82 -33.41 -17.77 10.66
CA TYR A 82 -32.93 -17.41 9.33
C TYR A 82 -32.64 -18.64 8.44
N LYS A 83 -32.92 -19.86 8.93
CA LYS A 83 -32.80 -21.13 8.20
C LYS A 83 -31.42 -21.28 7.52
N ILE A 84 -30.37 -20.93 8.25
CA ILE A 84 -29.00 -21.04 7.77
C ILE A 84 -28.49 -22.43 8.07
N ASP A 85 -28.06 -23.12 7.02
CA ASP A 85 -27.55 -24.48 7.15
C ASP A 85 -26.09 -24.48 7.65
N PHE A 86 -25.88 -25.20 8.75
CA PHE A 86 -24.60 -25.39 9.43
C PHE A 86 -24.08 -26.82 9.36
N LEU A 87 -24.64 -27.69 8.51
CA LEU A 87 -24.32 -29.12 8.42
C LEU A 87 -22.82 -29.45 8.21
N ASP A 88 -22.01 -28.47 7.78
CA ASP A 88 -20.55 -28.60 7.57
C ASP A 88 -19.66 -27.91 8.62
N ILE A 89 -20.21 -27.50 9.78
CA ILE A 89 -19.36 -26.89 10.83
C ILE A 89 -18.49 -27.94 11.51
N GLN A 90 -17.18 -27.83 11.32
CA GLN A 90 -16.18 -28.61 12.05
C GLN A 90 -15.65 -27.84 13.26
N LEU A 91 -15.28 -28.56 14.31
CA LEU A 91 -14.57 -27.98 15.45
C LEU A 91 -13.26 -27.35 14.98
N THR A 92 -13.03 -26.10 15.38
CA THR A 92 -11.79 -25.40 15.05
C THR A 92 -10.64 -25.89 15.92
N LEU A 93 -9.48 -26.09 15.30
CA LEU A 93 -8.24 -26.48 16.01
C LEU A 93 -7.68 -25.36 16.88
N PHE A 94 -8.02 -24.12 16.56
CA PHE A 94 -7.55 -22.92 17.23
C PHE A 94 -8.70 -21.94 17.44
N PRO A 95 -8.65 -21.10 18.48
CA PRO A 95 -9.61 -20.02 18.71
C PRO A 95 -9.33 -18.83 17.76
N TYR A 96 -9.58 -19.03 16.47
CA TYR A 96 -9.25 -18.08 15.40
C TYR A 96 -9.86 -16.69 15.60
N GLU A 97 -11.04 -16.63 16.21
CA GLU A 97 -11.75 -15.40 16.58
C GLU A 97 -10.94 -14.51 17.53
N LYS A 98 -10.12 -15.09 18.41
CA LYS A 98 -9.32 -14.34 19.39
C LYS A 98 -8.13 -13.61 18.77
N TYR A 99 -7.68 -14.07 17.59
CA TYR A 99 -6.48 -13.54 16.96
C TYR A 99 -6.74 -12.30 16.11
N LEU A 100 -8.00 -12.01 15.76
CA LEU A 100 -8.37 -10.90 14.87
C LEU A 100 -7.93 -9.53 15.45
N GLN A 101 -7.16 -8.77 14.68
CA GLN A 101 -6.71 -7.42 15.04
C GLN A 101 -7.18 -6.34 14.06
N GLU A 102 -7.59 -6.71 12.84
CA GLU A 102 -8.12 -5.79 11.83
C GLU A 102 -9.59 -6.08 11.53
N LEU A 103 -10.48 -5.25 12.05
CA LEU A 103 -11.92 -5.38 11.85
C LEU A 103 -12.38 -4.51 10.68
N SER A 104 -12.95 -5.12 9.64
CA SER A 104 -13.50 -4.40 8.48
C SER A 104 -14.89 -4.90 8.13
N ASP A 105 -15.86 -4.00 8.19
CA ASP A 105 -17.25 -4.27 7.83
C ASP A 105 -17.40 -4.73 6.37
N ASN A 106 -16.79 -4.01 5.43
CA ASN A 106 -16.76 -4.32 3.99
C ASN A 106 -16.15 -5.70 3.73
N ALA A 107 -15.07 -6.04 4.45
CA ALA A 107 -14.38 -7.29 4.20
C ALA A 107 -15.18 -8.49 4.72
N ILE A 108 -15.83 -8.33 5.89
CA ILE A 108 -16.78 -9.31 6.42
C ILE A 108 -17.98 -9.45 5.47
N ASP A 109 -18.60 -8.34 5.05
CA ASP A 109 -19.73 -8.33 4.13
C ASP A 109 -19.42 -9.08 2.81
N LYS A 110 -18.29 -8.74 2.18
CA LYS A 110 -17.81 -9.44 0.98
C LYS A 110 -17.52 -10.92 1.22
N GLY A 111 -16.98 -11.26 2.39
CA GLY A 111 -16.76 -12.65 2.77
C GLY A 111 -18.07 -13.42 2.91
N VAL A 112 -19.05 -12.85 3.60
CA VAL A 112 -20.37 -13.46 3.80
C VAL A 112 -21.07 -13.64 2.45
N LYS A 113 -21.00 -12.63 1.58
CA LYS A 113 -21.49 -12.72 0.19
C LYS A 113 -20.84 -13.87 -0.56
N GLY A 114 -19.50 -14.00 -0.48
CA GLY A 114 -18.77 -15.10 -1.09
C GLY A 114 -19.15 -16.46 -0.50
N TRP A 115 -19.45 -16.53 0.80
CA TRP A 115 -19.83 -17.77 1.48
C TRP A 115 -21.18 -18.30 1.02
N PHE A 116 -22.21 -17.45 0.94
CA PHE A 116 -23.51 -17.83 0.37
C PHE A 116 -23.41 -18.26 -1.10
N GLN A 117 -22.66 -17.51 -1.92
CA GLN A 117 -22.43 -17.86 -3.33
C GLN A 117 -21.71 -19.21 -3.48
N GLY A 118 -20.74 -19.50 -2.61
CA GLY A 118 -19.97 -20.75 -2.62
C GLY A 118 -20.81 -21.99 -2.29
N LYS A 119 -21.82 -21.84 -1.42
CA LYS A 119 -22.79 -22.89 -1.11
C LYS A 119 -23.82 -23.13 -2.23
N LYS A 120 -23.72 -22.43 -3.37
CA LYS A 120 -24.71 -22.42 -4.47
C LYS A 120 -26.14 -22.11 -3.98
N LEU A 121 -26.26 -21.41 -2.86
CA LEU A 121 -27.56 -21.03 -2.31
C LEU A 121 -28.08 -19.85 -3.13
N ILE A 122 -29.03 -20.11 -4.03
CA ILE A 122 -29.72 -19.08 -4.80
C ILE A 122 -30.99 -18.72 -4.02
N PHE A 123 -30.99 -17.57 -3.37
CA PHE A 123 -32.17 -17.01 -2.72
C PHE A 123 -32.67 -15.79 -3.52
N PRO A 124 -33.97 -15.44 -3.43
CA PRO A 124 -34.43 -14.10 -3.77
C PRO A 124 -33.59 -13.03 -3.04
N PHE A 125 -33.32 -11.90 -3.69
CA PHE A 125 -32.42 -10.86 -3.19
C PHE A 125 -32.72 -10.42 -1.75
N VAL A 126 -34.00 -10.22 -1.42
CA VAL A 126 -34.46 -9.80 -0.09
C VAL A 126 -34.16 -10.84 0.98
N GLU A 127 -34.36 -12.12 0.66
CA GLU A 127 -34.10 -13.22 1.61
C GLU A 127 -32.60 -13.41 1.84
N TYR A 128 -31.79 -13.23 0.80
CA TYR A 128 -30.33 -13.18 0.93
C TYR A 128 -29.89 -12.06 1.88
N ASP A 129 -30.39 -10.83 1.70
CA ASP A 129 -29.97 -9.68 2.50
C ASP A 129 -30.25 -9.90 4.00
N HIS A 130 -31.43 -10.42 4.36
CA HIS A 130 -31.77 -10.74 5.75
C HIS A 130 -30.86 -11.82 6.37
N ARG A 131 -30.61 -12.92 5.64
CA ARG A 131 -29.72 -14.00 6.13
C ARG A 131 -28.28 -13.52 6.27
N ALA A 132 -27.83 -12.75 5.29
CA ALA A 132 -26.48 -12.22 5.26
C ALA A 132 -26.29 -11.20 6.39
N GLU A 133 -27.30 -10.38 6.69
CA GLU A 133 -27.33 -9.52 7.86
C GLU A 133 -27.24 -10.30 9.17
N ALA A 134 -28.03 -11.36 9.33
CA ALA A 134 -28.01 -12.19 10.54
C ALA A 134 -26.62 -12.81 10.79
N ILE A 135 -25.96 -13.32 9.75
CA ILE A 135 -24.58 -13.83 9.87
C ILE A 135 -23.61 -12.73 10.27
N THR A 136 -23.68 -11.58 9.59
CA THR A 136 -22.82 -10.45 9.93
C THR A 136 -23.02 -10.06 11.40
N TYR A 137 -24.25 -9.99 11.88
CA TYR A 137 -24.56 -9.73 13.29
C TYR A 137 -23.90 -10.73 14.24
N ALA A 138 -24.09 -12.04 13.99
CA ALA A 138 -23.54 -13.09 14.84
C ALA A 138 -22.00 -13.04 14.88
N LEU A 139 -21.36 -12.80 13.73
CA LEU A 139 -19.90 -12.63 13.65
C LEU A 139 -19.43 -11.42 14.46
N TRP A 140 -20.10 -10.27 14.32
CA TRP A 140 -19.76 -9.07 15.09
C TRP A 140 -19.95 -9.30 16.59
N ARG A 141 -21.03 -9.97 17.01
CA ARG A 141 -21.27 -10.35 18.41
C ARG A 141 -20.14 -11.22 18.96
N MET A 142 -19.74 -12.25 18.19
CA MET A 142 -18.61 -13.11 18.55
C MET A 142 -17.31 -12.32 18.67
N PHE A 143 -17.00 -11.43 17.71
CA PHE A 143 -15.79 -10.59 17.77
C PHE A 143 -15.80 -9.66 18.99
N MET A 144 -16.94 -9.04 19.29
CA MET A 144 -17.08 -8.18 20.46
C MET A 144 -16.92 -8.94 21.78
N ARG A 145 -17.31 -10.22 21.81
CA ARG A 145 -17.20 -11.10 22.97
C ARG A 145 -15.81 -11.73 23.15
N GLN A 146 -15.11 -12.07 22.06
CA GLN A 146 -13.90 -12.91 22.10
C GLN A 146 -12.61 -12.20 21.73
N CYS A 147 -12.66 -11.14 20.92
CA CYS A 147 -11.44 -10.43 20.55
C CYS A 147 -10.84 -9.77 21.79
N VAL A 148 -9.53 -9.92 21.99
CA VAL A 148 -8.83 -9.30 23.13
C VAL A 148 -8.17 -7.98 22.73
N LYS A 149 -7.81 -7.84 21.44
CA LYS A 149 -7.03 -6.70 20.95
C LYS A 149 -7.37 -6.40 19.50
N ILE A 150 -8.12 -5.33 19.26
CA ILE A 150 -8.37 -4.81 17.91
C ILE A 150 -7.48 -3.59 17.70
N GLN A 151 -6.61 -3.64 16.71
CA GLN A 151 -5.67 -2.55 16.38
C GLN A 151 -6.22 -1.61 15.31
N SER A 152 -7.02 -2.14 14.37
CA SER A 152 -7.55 -1.38 13.25
C SER A 152 -9.04 -1.64 13.08
N VAL A 153 -9.80 -0.56 12.87
CA VAL A 153 -11.23 -0.62 12.51
C VAL A 153 -11.42 0.14 11.20
N SER A 154 -12.06 -0.52 10.23
CA SER A 154 -12.47 0.06 8.96
C SER A 154 -13.99 -0.02 8.81
N ILE A 155 -14.63 1.13 8.59
CA ILE A 155 -16.08 1.27 8.40
C ILE A 155 -16.38 1.82 6.99
N MET A 156 -17.36 1.26 6.32
CA MET A 156 -17.86 1.66 5.00
C MET A 156 -19.39 1.81 5.07
N PRO A 157 -19.90 3.02 5.40
CA PRO A 157 -21.28 3.28 5.81
C PRO A 157 -22.40 2.67 4.96
N LEU A 158 -22.20 2.51 3.65
CA LEU A 158 -23.22 1.94 2.76
C LEU A 158 -23.52 0.45 3.02
N TYR A 159 -22.61 -0.27 3.67
CA TYR A 159 -22.64 -1.73 3.81
C TYR A 159 -22.70 -2.17 5.28
N VAL A 160 -22.92 -1.23 6.20
CA VAL A 160 -23.19 -1.56 7.60
C VAL A 160 -24.59 -2.19 7.66
N ARG A 161 -24.65 -3.52 7.66
CA ARG A 161 -25.91 -4.27 7.81
C ARG A 161 -26.52 -4.01 9.19
N SER A 162 -27.85 -3.92 9.25
CA SER A 162 -28.60 -3.34 10.38
C SER A 162 -28.34 -3.98 11.75
N GLY A 163 -27.89 -5.22 11.80
CA GLY A 163 -27.58 -5.88 13.06
C GLY A 163 -26.44 -5.21 13.85
N ILE A 164 -25.42 -4.63 13.21
CA ILE A 164 -24.20 -4.20 13.93
C ILE A 164 -24.48 -3.10 14.97
N SER A 165 -25.35 -2.14 14.63
CA SER A 165 -25.76 -1.07 15.55
C SER A 165 -26.55 -1.58 16.75
N ASN A 166 -27.11 -2.80 16.67
CA ASN A 166 -27.93 -3.42 17.71
C ASN A 166 -27.20 -4.52 18.50
N VAL A 167 -25.90 -4.72 18.30
CA VAL A 167 -25.12 -5.71 19.07
C VAL A 167 -25.17 -5.33 20.56
N PRO A 168 -25.74 -6.18 21.44
CA PRO A 168 -25.76 -5.99 22.88
C PRO A 168 -24.33 -6.05 23.44
N ASN A 169 -24.10 -5.45 24.61
CA ASN A 169 -22.82 -5.51 25.35
C ASN A 169 -21.59 -4.99 24.58
N PHE A 170 -21.69 -3.81 23.96
CA PHE A 170 -20.48 -3.04 23.59
C PHE A 170 -19.56 -2.79 24.80
N SER A 171 -20.09 -2.91 26.03
CA SER A 171 -19.35 -2.88 27.29
C SER A 171 -18.22 -3.92 27.35
N ASP A 172 -18.46 -5.15 26.89
CA ASP A 172 -17.49 -6.24 27.01
C ASP A 172 -16.38 -6.06 25.95
N ALA A 173 -16.77 -5.58 24.77
CA ALA A 173 -15.87 -5.16 23.70
C ALA A 173 -15.04 -3.90 24.02
N MET A 174 -15.35 -3.18 25.12
CA MET A 174 -14.60 -1.99 25.51
C MET A 174 -13.12 -2.28 25.65
N THR A 175 -12.80 -3.47 26.17
CA THR A 175 -11.41 -3.91 26.35
C THR A 175 -10.70 -4.05 25.00
N ALA A 176 -11.29 -4.77 24.04
CA ALA A 176 -10.70 -5.01 22.72
C ALA A 176 -10.52 -3.74 21.90
N LEU A 177 -11.56 -2.92 21.81
CA LEU A 177 -11.61 -1.72 20.98
C LEU A 177 -10.83 -0.53 21.57
N SER A 178 -10.57 -0.52 22.89
CA SER A 178 -9.70 0.50 23.51
C SER A 178 -8.25 0.47 22.99
N HIS A 179 -7.86 -0.64 22.35
CA HIS A 179 -6.55 -0.83 21.73
C HIS A 179 -6.48 -0.31 20.30
N VAL A 180 -7.58 0.19 19.72
CA VAL A 180 -7.57 0.68 18.34
C VAL A 180 -6.60 1.85 18.22
N ARG A 181 -5.73 1.75 17.20
CA ARG A 181 -4.75 2.76 16.81
C ARG A 181 -5.01 3.28 15.40
N SER A 182 -5.61 2.47 14.54
CA SER A 182 -5.94 2.81 13.16
C SER A 182 -7.45 2.86 12.96
N PHE A 183 -7.94 3.96 12.42
CA PHE A 183 -9.34 4.13 12.05
C PHE A 183 -9.45 4.51 10.57
N THR A 184 -10.21 3.73 9.82
CA THR A 184 -10.54 4.02 8.43
C THR A 184 -12.05 4.18 8.28
N CYS A 185 -12.49 5.27 7.65
CA CYS A 185 -13.88 5.45 7.28
C CYS A 185 -13.98 5.76 5.78
N ARG A 186 -14.79 5.00 5.04
CA ARG A 186 -15.00 5.21 3.61
C ARG A 186 -16.46 5.56 3.34
N ILE A 187 -16.74 6.84 3.19
CA ILE A 187 -18.07 7.35 2.86
C ILE A 187 -18.24 7.29 1.33
N ASP A 188 -19.12 6.42 0.87
CA ASP A 188 -19.58 6.34 -0.51
C ASP A 188 -20.99 6.94 -0.61
N TRP A 189 -21.54 7.12 -1.81
CA TRP A 189 -22.88 7.69 -2.02
C TRP A 189 -24.01 6.72 -1.65
N SER A 190 -25.03 7.21 -0.96
CA SER A 190 -26.27 6.50 -0.66
C SER A 190 -27.45 7.32 -1.13
N ASP A 191 -28.46 6.65 -1.70
CA ASP A 191 -29.80 7.21 -1.91
C ASP A 191 -30.72 7.06 -0.70
N SER A 192 -30.27 6.41 0.38
CA SER A 192 -31.09 6.10 1.55
C SER A 192 -30.51 6.73 2.81
N ALA A 193 -31.28 7.66 3.40
CA ALA A 193 -30.97 8.31 4.67
C ALA A 193 -30.99 7.33 5.86
N GLU A 194 -31.83 6.29 5.82
CA GLU A 194 -31.94 5.27 6.88
C GLU A 194 -30.62 4.49 7.06
N LYS A 195 -29.89 4.22 5.95
CA LYS A 195 -28.59 3.52 6.00
C LYS A 195 -27.54 4.27 6.80
N TYR A 196 -27.57 5.61 6.77
CA TYR A 196 -26.62 6.42 7.50
C TYR A 196 -26.91 6.49 9.00
N GLN A 197 -28.17 6.41 9.43
CA GLN A 197 -28.51 6.40 10.87
C GLN A 197 -27.81 5.26 11.62
N LYS A 198 -27.82 4.06 11.04
CA LYS A 198 -27.14 2.87 11.59
C LYS A 198 -25.62 3.06 11.68
N THR A 199 -25.04 3.66 10.64
CA THR A 199 -23.62 4.03 10.62
C THR A 199 -23.31 5.05 11.71
N ILE A 200 -24.10 6.10 11.84
CA ILE A 200 -23.91 7.16 12.83
C ILE A 200 -23.93 6.57 14.24
N GLN A 201 -24.89 5.69 14.55
CA GLN A 201 -24.94 4.99 15.84
C GLN A 201 -23.67 4.15 16.10
N LEU A 202 -23.16 3.43 15.10
CA LEU A 202 -21.92 2.68 15.24
C LEU A 202 -20.72 3.62 15.49
N LEU A 203 -20.62 4.73 14.75
CA LEU A 203 -19.57 5.73 14.95
C LEU A 203 -19.64 6.37 16.35
N GLN A 204 -20.85 6.63 16.87
CA GLN A 204 -21.04 7.13 18.23
C GLN A 204 -20.56 6.12 19.30
N ARG A 205 -20.78 4.82 19.09
CA ARG A 205 -20.23 3.77 19.96
C ARG A 205 -18.71 3.67 19.84
N LEU A 206 -18.16 3.72 18.63
CA LEU A 206 -16.70 3.75 18.44
C LEU A 206 -16.08 4.98 19.10
N LYS A 207 -16.75 6.14 19.04
CA LYS A 207 -16.35 7.34 19.79
C LYS A 207 -16.28 7.07 21.29
N SER A 208 -17.20 6.34 21.90
CA SER A 208 -17.17 6.11 23.35
C SER A 208 -16.04 5.20 23.81
N VAL A 209 -15.52 4.34 22.93
CA VAL A 209 -14.52 3.30 23.29
C VAL A 209 -13.12 3.56 22.72
N CYS A 210 -13.01 3.98 21.45
CA CYS A 210 -11.74 4.18 20.77
C CYS A 210 -11.14 5.55 21.13
N LYS A 211 -10.34 5.62 22.20
CA LYS A 211 -9.75 6.87 22.74
C LYS A 211 -8.28 7.11 22.41
N LYS A 212 -7.66 6.21 21.67
CA LYS A 212 -6.20 6.19 21.43
C LYS A 212 -5.86 6.06 19.94
N ILE A 213 -6.73 6.53 19.06
CA ILE A 213 -6.49 6.51 17.61
C ILE A 213 -5.31 7.43 17.29
N THR A 214 -4.36 6.91 16.52
CA THR A 214 -3.14 7.61 16.09
C THR A 214 -3.06 7.74 14.58
N HIS A 215 -3.73 6.87 13.83
CA HIS A 215 -3.73 6.85 12.37
C HIS A 215 -5.17 6.92 11.87
N MET A 216 -5.46 7.89 11.01
CA MET A 216 -6.80 8.09 10.46
C MET A 216 -6.77 8.16 8.95
N LYS A 217 -7.68 7.42 8.30
CA LYS A 217 -7.91 7.52 6.86
C LYS A 217 -9.39 7.71 6.57
N VAL A 218 -9.74 8.83 5.96
CA VAL A 218 -11.11 9.15 5.58
C VAL A 218 -11.21 9.24 4.07
N TYR A 219 -12.10 8.45 3.50
CA TYR A 219 -12.49 8.56 2.11
C TYR A 219 -13.85 9.23 2.02
N ILE A 220 -13.96 10.24 1.18
CA ILE A 220 -15.15 11.08 1.07
C ILE A 220 -15.67 11.02 -0.36
N HIS A 221 -16.98 10.88 -0.48
CA HIS A 221 -17.74 11.06 -1.70
C HIS A 221 -18.37 12.48 -1.70
N GLU A 222 -18.59 13.11 -2.86
CA GLU A 222 -19.27 14.43 -2.93
C GLU A 222 -20.53 14.45 -2.08
N LYS A 223 -21.45 13.52 -2.34
CA LYS A 223 -22.73 13.40 -1.64
C LYS A 223 -22.63 12.68 -0.29
N ALA A 224 -21.54 12.92 0.46
CA ALA A 224 -21.40 12.36 1.81
C ALA A 224 -22.45 12.96 2.75
N ASP A 225 -23.05 12.11 3.59
CA ASP A 225 -24.03 12.55 4.58
C ASP A 225 -23.40 13.42 5.67
N PRO A 226 -23.96 14.62 5.97
CA PRO A 226 -23.43 15.50 7.00
C PRO A 226 -23.40 14.89 8.41
N GLY A 227 -24.38 14.03 8.76
CA GLY A 227 -24.42 13.36 10.06
C GLY A 227 -23.29 12.35 10.23
N VAL A 228 -22.93 11.63 9.19
CA VAL A 228 -21.74 10.75 9.19
C VAL A 228 -20.45 11.58 9.34
N LEU A 229 -20.34 12.71 8.63
CA LEU A 229 -19.20 13.61 8.76
C LEU A 229 -19.07 14.14 10.18
N ASP A 230 -20.17 14.60 10.78
CA ASP A 230 -20.18 15.07 12.17
C ASP A 230 -19.77 13.96 13.15
N ALA A 231 -20.29 12.73 12.99
CA ALA A 231 -19.88 11.60 13.82
C ALA A 231 -18.37 11.32 13.73
N ILE A 232 -17.76 11.44 12.55
CA ILE A 232 -16.30 11.32 12.37
C ILE A 232 -15.57 12.48 13.05
N VAL A 233 -16.04 13.71 12.90
CA VAL A 233 -15.48 14.90 13.59
C VAL A 233 -15.49 14.69 15.10
N GLN A 234 -16.58 14.17 15.64
CA GLN A 234 -16.68 13.89 17.07
C GLN A 234 -15.69 12.79 17.52
N ILE A 235 -15.40 11.79 16.68
CA ILE A 235 -14.33 10.81 16.94
C ILE A 235 -12.96 11.50 16.94
N ILE A 236 -12.69 12.39 16.00
CA ILE A 236 -11.42 13.13 15.90
C ILE A 236 -11.18 13.97 17.15
N LYS A 237 -12.17 14.78 17.55
CA LYS A 237 -12.02 15.77 18.63
C LYS A 237 -11.68 15.15 20.00
N ILE A 238 -12.11 13.91 20.26
CA ILE A 238 -11.86 13.24 21.55
C ILE A 238 -10.48 12.58 21.62
N GLN A 239 -9.75 12.46 20.52
CA GLN A 239 -8.42 11.85 20.52
C GLN A 239 -7.38 12.83 21.07
N LYS A 240 -6.33 12.28 21.69
CA LYS A 240 -5.16 13.03 22.18
C LYS A 240 -3.90 12.40 21.62
N GLY A 241 -3.58 12.69 20.36
CA GLY A 241 -2.35 12.16 19.74
C GLY A 241 -2.52 11.56 18.35
N ILE A 242 -3.46 12.04 17.54
CA ILE A 242 -3.49 11.64 16.12
C ILE A 242 -2.19 12.10 15.46
N LYS A 243 -1.43 11.15 14.91
CA LYS A 243 -0.13 11.37 14.25
C LYS A 243 -0.28 11.47 12.74
N GLU A 244 -1.10 10.59 12.16
CA GLU A 244 -1.28 10.51 10.71
C GLU A 244 -2.73 10.70 10.31
N VAL A 245 -2.99 11.60 9.36
CA VAL A 245 -4.30 11.81 8.77
C VAL A 245 -4.22 11.74 7.26
N SER A 246 -5.07 10.92 6.65
CA SER A 246 -5.17 10.81 5.20
C SER A 246 -6.60 11.04 4.74
N PHE A 247 -6.76 12.01 3.85
CA PHE A 247 -7.99 12.37 3.18
C PHE A 247 -7.95 11.91 1.73
N LYS A 248 -8.96 11.16 1.28
CA LYS A 248 -9.05 10.69 -0.10
C LYS A 248 -10.44 10.94 -0.68
N ASN A 249 -10.51 11.39 -1.92
CA ASN A 249 -11.77 11.41 -2.65
C ASN A 249 -12.02 10.06 -3.36
N ASN A 250 -13.26 9.58 -3.30
CA ASN A 250 -13.69 8.29 -3.84
C ASN A 250 -13.98 8.26 -5.34
N MET A 251 -14.17 9.40 -6.03
CA MET A 251 -14.43 9.43 -7.49
C MET A 251 -13.57 10.45 -8.25
N ILE A 252 -13.35 10.15 -9.54
CA ILE A 252 -12.58 10.96 -10.52
C ILE A 252 -13.53 11.75 -11.46
N LEU A 253 -14.85 11.62 -11.32
CA LEU A 253 -15.80 12.16 -12.31
C LEU A 253 -16.18 13.62 -12.09
N LYS A 254 -16.54 14.26 -13.21
CA LYS A 254 -16.82 15.68 -13.40
C LYS A 254 -18.03 16.13 -12.57
N GLY A 255 -17.78 16.73 -11.41
CA GLY A 255 -18.81 17.33 -10.57
C GLY A 255 -18.22 18.26 -9.52
N ASN A 256 -18.99 19.26 -9.10
CA ASN A 256 -18.68 20.13 -7.96
C ASN A 256 -18.80 19.30 -6.68
N LEU A 257 -17.71 19.17 -5.92
CA LEU A 257 -17.62 18.26 -4.77
C LEU A 257 -17.51 19.04 -3.47
N TYR A 258 -18.18 18.54 -2.43
CA TYR A 258 -18.16 19.09 -1.09
C TYR A 258 -16.75 19.17 -0.50
N GLN A 259 -16.59 20.22 0.31
CA GLN A 259 -15.36 20.75 0.86
C GLN A 259 -14.79 19.77 1.90
N PHE A 260 -13.48 19.48 1.91
CA PHE A 260 -12.85 18.79 3.06
C PHE A 260 -12.87 19.64 4.33
N ARG A 261 -13.31 20.91 4.24
CA ARG A 261 -13.41 21.88 5.32
C ARG A 261 -14.08 21.35 6.60
N PRO A 262 -15.23 20.63 6.56
CA PRO A 262 -15.88 20.10 7.76
C PRO A 262 -15.05 19.06 8.50
N LEU A 263 -14.02 18.47 7.86
CA LEU A 263 -13.10 17.55 8.54
C LEU A 263 -11.76 18.21 8.86
N LEU A 264 -11.17 18.94 7.91
CA LEU A 264 -9.82 19.49 8.06
C LEU A 264 -9.75 20.52 9.19
N VAL A 265 -10.73 21.41 9.29
CA VAL A 265 -10.74 22.46 10.32
C VAL A 265 -10.82 21.83 11.71
N PRO A 266 -11.75 20.91 12.02
CA PRO A 266 -11.75 20.23 13.32
C PRO A 266 -10.48 19.42 13.63
N VAL A 267 -9.86 18.82 12.62
CA VAL A 267 -8.56 18.14 12.80
C VAL A 267 -7.50 19.15 13.19
N MET A 268 -7.42 20.31 12.53
CA MET A 268 -6.49 21.37 12.91
C MET A 268 -6.76 21.85 14.34
N GLU A 269 -8.00 22.26 14.64
CA GLU A 269 -8.38 22.83 15.94
C GLU A 269 -8.04 21.91 17.13
N SER A 270 -8.23 20.60 16.96
CA SER A 270 -8.04 19.64 18.06
C SER A 270 -6.71 18.89 18.02
N GLN A 271 -6.04 18.80 16.86
CA GLN A 271 -4.88 17.92 16.67
C GLN A 271 -3.63 18.60 16.07
N ALA A 272 -3.63 19.92 15.89
CA ALA A 272 -2.51 20.66 15.27
C ALA A 272 -1.12 20.36 15.88
N ASN A 273 -1.06 20.14 17.20
CA ASN A 273 0.18 19.84 17.94
C ASN A 273 0.61 18.35 17.88
N TYR A 274 -0.22 17.48 17.31
CA TYR A 274 0.04 16.04 17.29
C TYR A 274 0.28 15.49 15.90
N VAL A 275 -0.40 16.04 14.89
CA VAL A 275 -0.34 15.54 13.50
C VAL A 275 1.03 15.84 12.91
N THR A 276 1.77 14.78 12.62
CA THR A 276 3.09 14.83 11.98
C THR A 276 3.04 14.46 10.50
N SER A 277 2.00 13.76 10.06
CA SER A 277 1.83 13.33 8.67
C SER A 277 0.42 13.63 8.15
N LEU A 278 0.34 14.33 7.03
CA LEU A 278 -0.91 14.67 6.37
C LEU A 278 -0.86 14.28 4.89
N ALA A 279 -1.88 13.57 4.44
CA ALA A 279 -1.97 13.10 3.05
C ALA A 279 -3.32 13.47 2.42
N PHE A 280 -3.29 14.10 1.26
CA PHE A 280 -4.45 14.37 0.41
C PHE A 280 -4.34 13.57 -0.89
N ARG A 281 -5.39 12.84 -1.24
CA ARG A 281 -5.47 12.05 -2.47
C ARG A 281 -6.73 12.38 -3.25
N SER A 282 -6.57 12.79 -4.51
CA SER A 282 -7.67 13.19 -5.39
C SER A 282 -8.49 14.37 -4.86
N VAL A 283 -7.85 15.37 -4.24
CA VAL A 283 -8.51 16.52 -3.58
C VAL A 283 -8.45 17.79 -4.43
N LYS A 284 -9.54 18.56 -4.49
CA LYS A 284 -9.59 19.90 -5.11
C LYS A 284 -9.37 20.96 -4.03
N PHE A 285 -8.42 21.88 -4.24
CA PHE A 285 -8.00 22.87 -3.24
C PHE A 285 -8.77 24.20 -3.27
N ASN A 286 -9.68 24.42 -4.22
CA ASN A 286 -10.57 25.60 -4.23
C ASN A 286 -11.46 25.73 -2.99
N ASP A 287 -11.67 24.62 -2.29
CA ASP A 287 -12.64 24.46 -1.20
C ASP A 287 -11.98 24.04 0.13
N VAL A 288 -10.65 23.97 0.17
CA VAL A 288 -9.91 23.61 1.38
C VAL A 288 -9.52 24.89 2.10
N SER A 289 -9.79 24.98 3.41
CA SER A 289 -9.22 26.07 4.22
C SER A 289 -7.70 25.87 4.29
N ILE A 290 -6.95 26.49 3.38
CA ILE A 290 -5.49 26.46 3.39
C ILE A 290 -4.94 27.14 4.66
N ALA A 291 -5.68 28.10 5.23
CA ALA A 291 -5.41 28.61 6.57
C ALA A 291 -5.40 27.50 7.62
N ALA A 292 -6.33 26.53 7.54
CA ALA A 292 -6.32 25.39 8.44
C ALA A 292 -5.11 24.47 8.21
N LEU A 293 -4.68 24.30 6.96
CA LEU A 293 -3.46 23.55 6.64
C LEU A 293 -2.20 24.25 7.22
N ALA A 294 -2.15 25.58 7.20
CA ALA A 294 -1.06 26.35 7.80
C ALA A 294 -0.99 26.22 9.34
N GLY A 295 -2.10 25.87 9.99
CA GLY A 295 -2.19 25.75 11.44
C GLY A 295 -1.57 24.49 12.07
N PHE A 296 -1.08 23.53 11.28
CA PHE A 296 -0.47 22.30 11.82
C PHE A 296 0.98 22.50 12.25
N TYR A 297 1.24 22.86 13.51
CA TYR A 297 2.59 23.21 13.99
C TYR A 297 3.60 22.06 13.96
N SER A 298 3.16 20.81 14.13
CA SER A 298 4.04 19.63 14.22
C SER A 298 4.17 18.85 12.91
N LEU A 299 3.69 19.39 11.78
CA LEU A 299 3.68 18.68 10.50
C LEU A 299 5.10 18.50 9.94
N GLU A 300 5.47 17.24 9.70
CA GLU A 300 6.77 16.85 9.13
C GLU A 300 6.65 16.14 7.78
N SER A 301 5.49 15.58 7.47
CA SER A 301 5.22 14.80 6.25
C SER A 301 3.99 15.33 5.54
N LEU A 302 4.15 15.72 4.28
CA LEU A 302 3.05 16.18 3.42
C LEU A 302 3.03 15.38 2.11
N CYS A 303 1.90 14.70 1.88
CA CYS A 303 1.67 13.93 0.65
C CYS A 303 0.47 14.50 -0.12
N LEU A 304 0.70 15.02 -1.32
CA LEU A 304 -0.34 15.50 -2.24
C LEU A 304 -0.32 14.66 -3.50
N GLN A 305 -1.39 13.89 -3.73
CA GLN A 305 -1.48 12.99 -4.87
C GLN A 305 -2.78 13.23 -5.65
N LYS A 306 -2.71 13.39 -6.97
CA LYS A 306 -3.89 13.61 -7.84
C LYS A 306 -4.72 14.83 -7.41
N CYS A 307 -4.12 15.80 -6.73
CA CYS A 307 -4.80 17.00 -6.25
C CYS A 307 -4.83 18.07 -7.35
N ARG A 308 -5.82 18.97 -7.31
CA ARG A 308 -5.99 20.01 -8.33
C ARG A 308 -6.40 21.34 -7.72
N ASN A 309 -6.33 22.39 -8.53
CA ASN A 309 -6.84 23.72 -8.22
C ASN A 309 -6.20 24.38 -6.98
N MET A 310 -4.90 24.15 -6.80
CA MET A 310 -4.11 25.01 -5.92
C MET A 310 -3.76 26.30 -6.67
N THR A 311 -3.69 27.43 -5.97
CA THR A 311 -3.47 28.76 -6.56
C THR A 311 -2.20 29.37 -5.99
N LYS A 312 -1.73 30.48 -6.57
CA LYS A 312 -0.57 31.21 -6.03
C LYS A 312 -0.81 31.69 -4.60
N GLU A 313 -2.02 32.19 -4.30
CA GLU A 313 -2.41 32.60 -2.94
C GLU A 313 -2.25 31.45 -1.93
N HIS A 314 -2.71 30.25 -2.29
CA HIS A 314 -2.51 29.07 -1.46
C HIS A 314 -1.03 28.78 -1.17
N SER A 315 -0.15 28.97 -2.15
CA SER A 315 1.29 28.79 -1.96
C SER A 315 1.92 29.86 -1.05
N VAL A 316 1.41 31.10 -1.07
CA VAL A 316 1.88 32.17 -0.17
C VAL A 316 1.53 31.86 1.28
N ILE A 317 0.28 31.43 1.52
CA ILE A 317 -0.17 31.06 2.88
C ILE A 317 0.67 29.91 3.43
N LEU A 318 0.93 28.86 2.63
CA LEU A 318 1.75 27.73 3.08
C LEU A 318 3.21 28.10 3.26
N SER A 319 3.72 29.04 2.46
CA SER A 319 5.08 29.58 2.61
C SER A 319 5.26 30.25 3.99
N ALA A 320 4.23 30.92 4.50
CA ALA A 320 4.21 31.56 5.82
C ALA A 320 3.90 30.60 6.98
N ALA A 321 3.49 29.36 6.71
CA ALA A 321 3.19 28.39 7.77
C ALA A 321 4.43 28.04 8.61
N SER A 322 4.25 27.70 9.88
CA SER A 322 5.36 27.47 10.81
C SER A 322 5.96 26.06 10.75
N PHE A 323 5.25 25.10 10.16
CA PHE A 323 5.70 23.71 10.10
C PHE A 323 6.95 23.50 9.25
N ARG A 324 7.63 22.38 9.49
CA ARG A 324 8.95 22.02 8.93
C ARG A 324 8.90 20.63 8.30
N ILE A 325 8.76 20.60 6.98
CA ILE A 325 8.58 19.36 6.22
C ILE A 325 9.93 18.63 6.08
N LYS A 326 9.95 17.35 6.47
CA LYS A 326 11.03 16.38 6.23
C LYS A 326 10.73 15.43 5.08
N PHE A 327 9.45 15.12 4.85
CA PHE A 327 8.98 14.28 3.74
C PHE A 327 7.95 15.03 2.88
N LEU A 328 8.25 15.20 1.60
CA LEU A 328 7.34 15.83 0.64
C LEU A 328 7.07 14.90 -0.54
N SER A 329 5.79 14.59 -0.78
CA SER A 329 5.37 13.82 -1.95
C SER A 329 4.37 14.62 -2.79
N LEU A 330 4.74 14.91 -4.04
CA LEU A 330 3.93 15.63 -5.02
C LEU A 330 3.80 14.76 -6.27
N LEU A 331 2.67 14.08 -6.41
CA LEU A 331 2.43 13.14 -7.51
C LEU A 331 1.11 13.43 -8.24
N ARG A 332 1.14 13.52 -9.56
CA ARG A 332 -0.04 13.61 -10.44
C ARG A 332 -0.92 14.81 -10.16
N ASN A 333 -0.34 15.88 -9.64
CA ASN A 333 -1.09 17.09 -9.30
C ASN A 333 -1.31 17.98 -10.53
N SER A 334 -2.44 18.70 -10.56
CA SER A 334 -2.82 19.59 -11.66
C SER A 334 -2.90 21.02 -11.18
N TRP A 335 -1.76 21.71 -11.20
CA TRP A 335 -1.56 23.13 -10.92
C TRP A 335 -0.24 23.58 -11.56
N SER A 336 0.11 24.87 -11.50
CA SER A 336 1.32 25.38 -12.16
C SER A 336 2.62 24.86 -11.53
N ASN A 337 3.68 24.76 -12.33
CA ASN A 337 5.03 24.41 -11.88
C ASN A 337 5.53 25.35 -10.77
N SER A 338 5.18 26.63 -10.85
CA SER A 338 5.51 27.63 -9.83
C SER A 338 4.97 27.28 -8.44
N ILE A 339 3.78 26.65 -8.35
CA ILE A 339 3.20 26.22 -7.07
C ILE A 339 3.99 25.02 -6.51
N THR A 340 4.34 24.07 -7.39
CA THR A 340 5.18 22.92 -7.01
C THR A 340 6.54 23.39 -6.50
N ALA A 341 7.19 24.31 -7.21
CA ALA A 341 8.45 24.94 -6.80
C ALA A 341 8.34 25.67 -5.45
N ALA A 342 7.25 26.42 -5.22
CA ALA A 342 7.00 27.09 -3.94
C ALA A 342 6.82 26.10 -2.77
N LEU A 343 6.17 24.95 -2.99
CA LEU A 343 6.05 23.91 -1.96
C LEU A 343 7.41 23.26 -1.64
N ILE A 344 8.25 23.05 -2.65
CA ILE A 344 9.63 22.57 -2.46
C ILE A 344 10.43 23.60 -1.66
N ALA A 345 10.37 24.89 -2.03
CA ALA A 345 11.03 25.96 -1.32
C ALA A 345 10.56 26.09 0.14
N LYS A 346 9.25 25.90 0.40
CA LYS A 346 8.69 25.89 1.75
C LYS A 346 9.24 24.72 2.60
N ALA A 347 9.43 23.54 2.02
CA ALA A 347 10.06 22.44 2.74
C ALA A 347 11.53 22.75 3.04
N GLY A 348 12.23 23.35 2.07
CA GLY A 348 13.54 23.97 2.26
C GLY A 348 14.57 23.06 2.90
N VAL A 349 15.33 23.62 3.85
CA VAL A 349 16.48 22.95 4.48
C VAL A 349 16.10 21.75 5.35
N THR A 350 14.83 21.58 5.73
CA THR A 350 14.42 20.43 6.55
C THR A 350 14.06 19.21 5.73
N LEU A 351 13.90 19.36 4.40
CA LEU A 351 13.49 18.29 3.52
C LEU A 351 14.59 17.22 3.40
N GLN A 352 14.25 15.99 3.79
CA GLN A 352 15.13 14.82 3.75
C GLN A 352 14.72 13.84 2.65
N GLN A 353 13.43 13.75 2.35
CA GLN A 353 12.89 12.86 1.32
C GLN A 353 11.88 13.56 0.43
N MET A 354 12.06 13.43 -0.88
CA MET A 354 11.20 14.02 -1.89
C MET A 354 10.72 12.98 -2.90
N VAL A 355 9.44 13.03 -3.25
CA VAL A 355 8.81 12.23 -4.31
C VAL A 355 8.16 13.21 -5.29
N LEU A 356 8.62 13.22 -6.55
CA LEU A 356 8.24 14.24 -7.52
C LEU A 356 8.06 13.64 -8.93
N ASP A 357 6.90 13.82 -9.55
CA ASP A 357 6.72 13.46 -10.97
C ASP A 357 6.83 14.65 -11.94
N ASN A 358 6.67 15.87 -11.44
CA ASN A 358 6.83 17.09 -12.22
C ASN A 358 8.27 17.61 -12.21
N VAL A 359 9.17 16.91 -12.92
CA VAL A 359 10.56 17.33 -13.12
C VAL A 359 10.62 18.36 -14.26
N CYS A 360 10.87 19.63 -13.93
CA CYS A 360 11.03 20.74 -14.88
C CYS A 360 12.08 21.74 -14.34
N THR A 361 12.45 22.76 -15.12
CA THR A 361 13.47 23.74 -14.72
C THR A 361 13.13 24.43 -13.39
N GLU A 362 11.89 24.83 -13.19
CA GLU A 362 11.47 25.53 -11.97
C GLU A 362 11.53 24.63 -10.73
N THR A 363 11.12 23.38 -10.82
CA THR A 363 11.10 22.45 -9.68
C THR A 363 12.49 21.94 -9.34
N THR A 364 13.32 21.68 -10.36
CA THR A 364 14.73 21.29 -10.18
C THR A 364 15.55 22.41 -9.57
N GLN A 365 15.39 23.65 -10.05
CA GLN A 365 16.07 24.81 -9.47
C GLN A 365 15.64 25.08 -8.02
N ALA A 366 14.35 24.94 -7.72
CA ALA A 366 13.86 25.07 -6.35
C ALA A 366 14.49 24.03 -5.41
N ALA A 367 14.59 22.77 -5.86
CA ALA A 367 15.22 21.72 -5.08
C ALA A 367 16.72 22.00 -4.84
N LEU A 368 17.46 22.41 -5.86
CA LEU A 368 18.89 22.74 -5.77
C LEU A 368 19.15 23.94 -4.84
N ASN A 369 18.31 24.98 -4.92
CA ASN A 369 18.50 26.20 -4.15
C ASN A 369 18.10 26.09 -2.69
N HIS A 370 17.05 25.31 -2.39
CA HIS A 370 16.42 25.35 -1.08
C HIS A 370 16.58 24.06 -0.27
N CYS A 371 16.92 22.92 -0.87
CA CYS A 371 16.90 21.61 -0.20
C CYS A 371 18.28 20.95 -0.08
N PRO A 372 19.26 21.55 0.62
CA PRO A 372 20.61 21.02 0.74
C PRO A 372 20.72 19.68 1.51
N ASN A 373 19.71 19.36 2.33
CA ASN A 373 19.68 18.15 3.17
C ASN A 373 18.88 16.99 2.56
N LEU A 374 18.50 17.10 1.27
CA LEU A 374 17.79 16.05 0.58
C LEU A 374 18.67 14.79 0.49
N ASN A 375 18.17 13.68 1.04
CA ASN A 375 18.87 12.41 1.12
C ASN A 375 18.25 11.33 0.22
N ILE A 376 16.92 11.30 0.14
CA ILE A 376 16.16 10.32 -0.61
C ILE A 376 15.34 11.03 -1.68
N LEU A 377 15.52 10.65 -2.94
CA LEU A 377 14.80 11.21 -4.06
C LEU A 377 14.09 10.11 -4.84
N TYR A 378 12.80 10.29 -5.07
CA TYR A 378 12.05 9.57 -6.09
C TYR A 378 11.65 10.54 -7.20
N ILE A 379 11.92 10.17 -8.45
CA ILE A 379 11.44 10.90 -9.62
C ILE A 379 10.75 10.00 -10.64
N GLU A 380 9.84 10.59 -11.41
CA GLU A 380 9.28 9.97 -12.61
C GLU A 380 9.81 10.63 -13.87
N VAL A 381 10.30 9.79 -14.77
CA VAL A 381 10.84 10.19 -16.06
C VAL A 381 9.78 9.99 -17.15
N SER A 382 9.71 10.94 -18.06
CA SER A 382 8.81 10.96 -19.20
C SER A 382 9.49 11.59 -20.43
N VAL A 383 8.81 11.51 -21.58
CA VAL A 383 9.24 12.16 -22.83
C VAL A 383 9.49 13.67 -22.71
N TYR A 384 8.93 14.32 -21.68
CA TYR A 384 9.04 15.76 -21.48
C TYR A 384 10.23 16.18 -20.60
N ASN A 385 10.81 15.27 -19.83
CA ASN A 385 11.76 15.63 -18.77
C ASN A 385 13.02 14.75 -18.72
N TYR A 386 13.15 13.77 -19.61
CA TYR A 386 14.28 12.81 -19.56
C TYR A 386 15.65 13.48 -19.67
N SER A 387 15.76 14.59 -20.39
CA SER A 387 17.01 15.37 -20.51
C SER A 387 17.37 16.11 -19.23
N LEU A 388 16.38 16.46 -18.41
CA LEU A 388 16.60 17.19 -17.16
C LEU A 388 17.17 16.31 -16.07
N ILE A 389 17.17 14.97 -16.20
CA ILE A 389 17.64 14.02 -15.19
C ILE A 389 19.06 14.30 -14.68
N THR A 390 19.87 14.98 -15.48
CA THR A 390 21.24 15.42 -15.15
C THR A 390 21.31 16.33 -13.92
N TRP A 391 20.23 17.02 -13.56
CA TRP A 391 20.14 17.87 -12.36
C TRP A 391 20.49 17.12 -11.07
N ILE A 392 20.26 15.80 -11.05
CA ILE A 392 20.54 14.93 -9.91
C ILE A 392 22.03 14.95 -9.58
N GLY A 393 22.91 15.11 -10.57
CA GLY A 393 24.36 15.19 -10.39
C GLY A 393 24.81 16.34 -9.50
N SER A 394 24.01 17.39 -9.41
CA SER A 394 24.24 18.56 -8.55
C SER A 394 23.70 18.38 -7.12
N THR A 395 23.16 17.21 -6.78
CA THR A 395 22.61 16.90 -5.46
C THR A 395 23.58 16.08 -4.61
N LYS A 396 23.27 15.92 -3.31
CA LYS A 396 24.04 15.09 -2.36
C LYS A 396 23.24 13.89 -1.85
N ILE A 397 22.25 13.44 -2.63
CA ILE A 397 21.37 12.34 -2.25
C ILE A 397 22.16 11.04 -2.08
N GLN A 398 21.70 10.15 -1.20
CA GLN A 398 22.27 8.80 -1.02
C GLN A 398 21.39 7.73 -1.66
N GLN A 399 20.08 7.98 -1.75
CA GLN A 399 19.12 7.04 -2.31
C GLN A 399 18.35 7.70 -3.46
N LEU A 400 18.34 7.02 -4.61
CA LEU A 400 17.59 7.43 -5.77
C LEU A 400 16.65 6.32 -6.23
N GLU A 401 15.38 6.67 -6.44
CA GLU A 401 14.40 5.85 -7.14
C GLU A 401 13.95 6.58 -8.42
N VAL A 402 14.05 5.90 -9.56
CA VAL A 402 13.64 6.44 -10.87
C VAL A 402 12.59 5.52 -11.48
N SER A 403 11.44 6.09 -11.83
CA SER A 403 10.36 5.38 -12.52
C SER A 403 10.26 5.83 -13.97
N PHE A 404 10.34 4.87 -14.89
CA PHE A 404 10.14 5.04 -16.34
C PHE A 404 8.72 4.60 -16.79
N GLY A 405 7.96 3.97 -15.89
CA GLY A 405 6.62 3.43 -16.15
C GLY A 405 5.48 4.45 -16.09
N GLY A 406 5.78 5.73 -16.30
CA GLY A 406 4.82 6.84 -16.21
C GLY A 406 3.67 6.79 -17.21
N ILE A 407 2.73 7.75 -17.09
CA ILE A 407 1.62 7.91 -18.07
C ILE A 407 2.17 8.19 -19.47
N PHE A 408 3.26 8.96 -19.55
CA PHE A 408 3.93 9.34 -20.79
C PHE A 408 5.24 8.57 -20.94
N ARG A 409 5.13 7.28 -21.29
CA ARG A 409 6.27 6.37 -21.42
C ARG A 409 7.23 6.84 -22.50
N LEU A 410 8.52 6.66 -22.24
CA LEU A 410 9.59 6.88 -23.20
C LEU A 410 9.58 5.81 -24.30
N SER A 411 10.10 6.16 -25.47
CA SER A 411 10.52 5.17 -26.46
C SER A 411 11.70 4.33 -25.91
N THR A 412 12.00 3.19 -26.52
CA THR A 412 13.21 2.41 -26.15
C THR A 412 14.48 3.22 -26.29
N GLU A 413 14.57 4.03 -27.35
CA GLU A 413 15.73 4.88 -27.64
C GLU A 413 15.87 6.00 -26.60
N ASP A 414 14.78 6.69 -26.26
CA ASP A 414 14.84 7.76 -25.25
C ASP A 414 15.04 7.20 -23.84
N THR A 415 14.55 6.00 -23.56
CA THR A 415 14.84 5.30 -22.30
C THR A 415 16.34 4.98 -22.21
N ALA A 416 16.95 4.49 -23.29
CA ALA A 416 18.39 4.26 -23.34
C ALA A 416 19.19 5.56 -23.13
N LYS A 417 18.83 6.64 -23.84
CA LYS A 417 19.46 7.97 -23.66
C LYS A 417 19.32 8.49 -22.23
N SER A 418 18.13 8.40 -21.66
CA SER A 418 17.87 8.84 -20.28
C SER A 418 18.68 8.04 -19.27
N LEU A 419 18.78 6.73 -19.48
CA LEU A 419 19.56 5.86 -18.62
C LEU A 419 21.07 6.14 -18.75
N GLN A 420 21.57 6.39 -19.95
CA GLN A 420 22.95 6.80 -20.16
C GLN A 420 23.26 8.11 -19.41
N LEU A 421 22.42 9.15 -19.59
CA LEU A 421 22.55 10.43 -18.88
C LEU A 421 22.54 10.24 -17.36
N LEU A 422 21.66 9.36 -16.86
CA LEU A 422 21.61 9.01 -15.44
C LEU A 422 22.93 8.40 -14.97
N GLY A 423 23.48 7.41 -15.70
CA GLY A 423 24.77 6.80 -15.36
C GLY A 423 25.91 7.81 -15.31
N GLU A 424 25.97 8.72 -16.29
CA GLU A 424 27.00 9.76 -16.38
C GLU A 424 26.93 10.81 -15.26
N HIS A 425 25.72 11.10 -14.76
CA HIS A 425 25.47 12.20 -13.82
C HIS A 425 25.07 11.73 -12.41
N LEU A 426 25.10 10.44 -12.11
CA LEU A 426 24.82 9.96 -10.75
C LEU A 426 25.85 10.52 -9.75
N PRO A 427 25.43 11.21 -8.66
CA PRO A 427 26.35 11.69 -7.64
C PRO A 427 27.14 10.55 -7.00
N ALA A 428 28.41 10.81 -6.68
CA ALA A 428 29.25 9.86 -5.96
C ALA A 428 28.73 9.50 -4.55
N THR A 429 27.77 10.27 -4.02
CA THR A 429 27.10 10.00 -2.74
C THR A 429 26.04 8.90 -2.84
N VAL A 430 25.56 8.56 -4.04
CA VAL A 430 24.50 7.57 -4.24
C VAL A 430 25.04 6.16 -3.98
N ASN A 431 24.42 5.46 -3.03
CA ASN A 431 24.75 4.07 -2.69
C ASN A 431 23.55 3.12 -2.81
N TYR A 432 22.35 3.66 -3.07
CA TYR A 432 21.13 2.91 -3.34
C TYR A 432 20.48 3.48 -4.60
N LEU A 433 20.27 2.61 -5.59
CA LEU A 433 19.57 2.95 -6.82
C LEU A 433 18.45 1.94 -7.07
N LYS A 434 17.25 2.45 -7.34
CA LYS A 434 16.13 1.66 -7.84
C LYS A 434 15.64 2.21 -9.17
N LEU A 435 15.54 1.35 -10.16
CA LEU A 435 15.04 1.65 -11.50
C LEU A 435 13.78 0.82 -11.74
N ASP A 436 12.66 1.47 -12.00
CA ASP A 436 11.36 0.83 -12.17
C ASP A 436 10.74 1.12 -13.55
N GLY A 437 10.06 0.13 -14.13
CA GLY A 437 9.40 0.23 -15.43
C GLY A 437 10.37 0.38 -16.61
N LEU A 438 11.58 -0.17 -16.52
CA LEU A 438 12.57 -0.10 -17.60
C LEU A 438 12.19 -0.98 -18.80
N TYR A 439 12.29 -0.39 -20.00
CA TYR A 439 12.16 -1.08 -21.28
C TYR A 439 13.32 -0.68 -22.21
N ILE A 440 14.41 -1.44 -22.15
CA ILE A 440 15.71 -1.13 -22.79
C ILE A 440 16.38 -2.39 -23.33
N SER A 441 17.32 -2.23 -24.28
CA SER A 441 18.20 -3.30 -24.72
C SER A 441 19.31 -3.60 -23.70
N ASN A 442 19.94 -4.77 -23.82
CA ASN A 442 21.11 -5.13 -23.00
C ASN A 442 22.30 -4.20 -23.24
N GLU A 443 22.48 -3.74 -24.49
CA GLU A 443 23.52 -2.77 -24.85
C GLU A 443 23.35 -1.46 -24.08
N ALA A 444 22.14 -0.87 -24.10
CA ALA A 444 21.85 0.35 -23.35
C ALA A 444 22.04 0.18 -21.84
N PHE A 445 21.74 -1.00 -21.30
CA PHE A 445 21.98 -1.29 -19.90
C PHE A 445 23.47 -1.46 -19.57
N ASN A 446 24.24 -2.08 -20.46
CA ASN A 446 25.70 -2.17 -20.33
C ASN A 446 26.36 -0.79 -20.41
N ASP A 447 25.87 0.09 -21.29
CA ASP A 447 26.36 1.47 -21.39
C ASP A 447 26.14 2.22 -20.07
N PHE A 448 24.98 2.07 -19.46
CA PHE A 448 24.71 2.60 -18.12
C PHE A 448 25.65 2.05 -17.04
N ILE A 449 25.88 0.74 -17.00
CA ILE A 449 26.82 0.11 -16.07
C ILE A 449 28.23 0.67 -16.27
N ASN A 450 28.59 0.95 -17.52
CA ASN A 450 29.90 1.46 -17.88
C ASN A 450 30.07 2.94 -17.54
N SER A 451 29.03 3.75 -17.67
CA SER A 451 29.06 5.18 -17.36
C SER A 451 28.84 5.47 -15.87
N CYS A 452 28.12 4.62 -15.15
CA CYS A 452 27.84 4.77 -13.73
C CYS A 452 29.14 4.71 -12.89
N LYS A 453 29.48 5.81 -12.23
CA LYS A 453 30.64 5.90 -11.31
C LYS A 453 30.27 5.84 -9.83
N ALA A 454 28.98 5.84 -9.51
CA ALA A 454 28.51 5.85 -8.13
C ALA A 454 28.79 4.50 -7.43
N PRO A 455 29.23 4.51 -6.16
CA PRO A 455 29.57 3.30 -5.41
C PRO A 455 28.31 2.58 -4.88
N LEU A 456 27.50 2.04 -5.80
CA LEU A 456 26.22 1.42 -5.47
C LEU A 456 26.39 0.18 -4.59
N SER A 457 25.86 0.26 -3.36
CA SER A 457 25.74 -0.88 -2.45
C SER A 457 24.48 -1.72 -2.70
N THR A 458 23.43 -1.06 -3.21
CA THR A 458 22.14 -1.68 -3.54
C THR A 458 21.67 -1.20 -4.90
N LEU A 459 21.35 -2.15 -5.77
CA LEU A 459 20.74 -1.91 -7.08
C LEU A 459 19.46 -2.73 -7.19
N ILE A 460 18.33 -2.06 -7.40
CA ILE A 460 17.03 -2.71 -7.63
C ILE A 460 16.57 -2.36 -9.03
N ILE A 461 16.20 -3.38 -9.81
CA ILE A 461 15.71 -3.21 -11.16
C ILE A 461 14.38 -3.94 -11.29
N SER A 462 13.37 -3.23 -11.75
CA SER A 462 12.07 -3.77 -12.11
C SER A 462 11.91 -3.59 -13.62
N ILE A 463 12.04 -4.71 -14.34
CA ILE A 463 11.95 -4.76 -15.80
C ILE A 463 10.55 -5.24 -16.17
N ASP A 464 9.84 -4.47 -17.00
CA ASP A 464 8.56 -4.88 -17.55
C ASP A 464 8.80 -5.97 -18.62
N CYS A 465 8.74 -7.22 -18.15
CA CYS A 465 8.51 -8.49 -18.84
C CYS A 465 8.68 -8.53 -20.38
N TYR A 466 9.92 -8.60 -20.88
CA TYR A 466 10.29 -9.31 -22.12
C TYR A 466 11.73 -9.86 -22.17
N HIS A 467 12.58 -9.59 -21.16
CA HIS A 467 13.97 -10.07 -21.15
C HIS A 467 14.15 -11.35 -20.33
N ASP A 468 15.05 -12.22 -20.82
CA ASP A 468 15.40 -13.48 -20.19
C ASP A 468 16.03 -13.25 -18.81
N PHE A 469 15.51 -13.92 -17.80
CA PHE A 469 15.95 -13.76 -16.41
C PHE A 469 17.44 -14.11 -16.25
N GLU A 470 17.96 -15.07 -17.03
CA GLU A 470 19.36 -15.48 -16.97
C GLU A 470 20.31 -14.35 -17.42
N GLU A 471 19.94 -13.56 -18.41
CA GLU A 471 20.79 -12.50 -18.97
C GLU A 471 20.89 -11.31 -18.00
N SER A 472 19.78 -10.93 -17.36
CA SER A 472 19.77 -9.87 -16.33
C SER A 472 20.68 -10.19 -15.14
N VAL A 473 20.83 -11.48 -14.79
CA VAL A 473 21.70 -11.92 -13.68
C VAL A 473 23.17 -11.82 -14.09
N LEU A 474 23.53 -12.17 -15.33
CA LEU A 474 24.91 -12.05 -15.83
C LEU A 474 25.37 -10.59 -15.83
N THR A 475 24.53 -9.68 -16.32
CA THR A 475 24.86 -8.26 -16.37
C THR A 475 25.04 -7.63 -14.98
N VAL A 476 24.31 -8.12 -13.98
CA VAL A 476 24.49 -7.72 -12.57
C VAL A 476 25.79 -8.26 -11.98
N LEU A 477 26.18 -9.49 -12.35
CA LEU A 477 27.46 -10.05 -11.94
C LEU A 477 28.62 -9.26 -12.54
N GLU A 478 28.51 -8.81 -13.79
CA GLU A 478 29.49 -7.91 -14.42
C GLU A 478 29.58 -6.56 -13.69
N PHE A 479 28.44 -5.94 -13.37
CA PHE A 479 28.43 -4.71 -12.56
C PHE A 479 29.08 -4.94 -11.19
N ALA A 480 28.71 -6.02 -10.49
CA ALA A 480 29.25 -6.36 -9.18
C ALA A 480 30.76 -6.62 -9.23
N TYR A 481 31.24 -7.31 -10.27
CA TYR A 481 32.65 -7.57 -10.50
C TYR A 481 33.44 -6.28 -10.76
N LYS A 482 32.90 -5.39 -11.60
CA LYS A 482 33.54 -4.12 -11.98
C LYS A 482 33.60 -3.13 -10.82
N HIS A 483 32.49 -2.95 -10.11
CA HIS A 483 32.35 -1.88 -9.12
C HIS A 483 32.68 -2.31 -7.69
N LYS A 484 32.71 -3.62 -7.40
CA LYS A 484 33.10 -4.25 -6.11
C LYS A 484 32.34 -3.77 -4.86
N THR A 485 31.43 -2.81 -4.98
CA THR A 485 30.67 -2.19 -3.89
C THR A 485 29.28 -2.78 -3.74
N LEU A 486 28.77 -3.46 -4.77
CA LEU A 486 27.40 -3.99 -4.79
C LEU A 486 27.24 -5.18 -3.84
N LYS A 487 26.40 -4.99 -2.81
CA LYS A 487 26.08 -6.01 -1.80
C LYS A 487 24.71 -6.64 -2.03
N LYS A 488 23.74 -5.84 -2.47
CA LYS A 488 22.35 -6.24 -2.64
C LYS A 488 21.88 -5.98 -4.06
N TYR A 489 21.27 -6.98 -4.67
CA TYR A 489 20.59 -6.84 -5.95
C TYR A 489 19.13 -7.29 -5.82
N GLY A 490 18.22 -6.42 -6.24
CA GLY A 490 16.79 -6.70 -6.31
C GLY A 490 16.31 -6.83 -7.75
N ASN A 491 15.55 -7.88 -8.07
CA ASN A 491 14.77 -7.95 -9.30
C ASN A 491 13.28 -8.14 -8.98
N TYR A 492 12.40 -7.48 -9.72
CA TYR A 492 10.97 -7.72 -9.64
C TYR A 492 10.60 -9.01 -10.38
N ASP A 493 10.17 -10.02 -9.63
CA ASP A 493 9.71 -11.28 -10.21
C ASP A 493 8.21 -11.15 -10.55
N ASN A 494 7.92 -10.91 -11.83
CA ASN A 494 6.55 -10.82 -12.36
C ASN A 494 5.72 -12.09 -12.13
N ASN A 495 6.35 -13.28 -12.07
CA ASN A 495 5.63 -14.53 -11.76
C ASN A 495 5.23 -14.63 -10.28
N ARG A 496 5.93 -13.92 -9.39
CA ARG A 496 5.69 -13.93 -7.93
C ARG A 496 5.04 -12.65 -7.41
N GLY A 497 4.96 -11.60 -8.23
CA GLY A 497 4.39 -10.29 -7.90
C GLY A 497 5.09 -9.62 -6.70
N ARG A 498 6.40 -9.82 -6.55
CA ARG A 498 7.22 -9.28 -5.44
C ARG A 498 8.67 -9.07 -5.88
N PHE A 499 9.34 -8.13 -5.21
CA PHE A 499 10.80 -7.95 -5.31
C PHE A 499 11.54 -9.10 -4.63
N LEU A 500 12.48 -9.72 -5.35
CA LEU A 500 13.46 -10.64 -4.80
C LEU A 500 14.76 -9.86 -4.59
N ILE A 501 15.01 -9.42 -3.35
CA ILE A 501 16.31 -8.90 -2.95
C ILE A 501 17.20 -10.09 -2.60
N LYS A 502 18.31 -10.23 -3.31
CA LYS A 502 19.33 -11.24 -3.07
C LYS A 502 20.63 -10.55 -2.68
N TYR A 503 21.33 -11.12 -1.71
CA TYR A 503 22.74 -10.82 -1.50
C TYR A 503 23.53 -11.28 -2.72
N VAL A 504 24.44 -10.45 -3.20
CA VAL A 504 25.27 -10.76 -4.38
C VAL A 504 26.06 -12.07 -4.17
N GLU A 505 26.53 -12.34 -2.95
CA GLU A 505 27.16 -13.61 -2.57
C GLU A 505 26.26 -14.82 -2.83
N ASN A 506 24.95 -14.71 -2.54
CA ASN A 506 23.99 -15.76 -2.83
C ASN A 506 23.73 -15.91 -4.33
N ILE A 507 23.90 -14.85 -5.12
CA ILE A 507 23.84 -14.93 -6.59
C ILE A 507 25.07 -15.68 -7.10
N TYR A 508 26.27 -15.35 -6.64
CA TYR A 508 27.50 -16.09 -6.96
C TYR A 508 27.42 -17.57 -6.59
N LEU A 509 26.93 -17.90 -5.40
CA LEU A 509 26.76 -19.30 -4.96
C LEU A 509 25.74 -20.06 -5.81
N ASN A 510 24.63 -19.42 -6.20
CA ASN A 510 23.64 -20.05 -7.07
C ASN A 510 24.14 -20.19 -8.52
N ALA A 511 24.85 -19.19 -9.04
CA ALA A 511 25.50 -19.27 -10.35
C ALA A 511 26.54 -20.39 -10.38
N ARG A 512 27.34 -20.52 -9.31
CA ARG A 512 28.32 -21.61 -9.14
C ARG A 512 27.68 -22.98 -8.98
N ARG A 513 26.56 -23.09 -8.25
CA ARG A 513 25.78 -24.36 -8.17
C ARG A 513 25.18 -24.73 -9.52
N ASN A 514 24.67 -23.76 -10.26
CA ASN A 514 24.12 -23.97 -11.60
C ASN A 514 25.22 -24.32 -12.62
N SER A 515 26.41 -23.73 -12.53
CA SER A 515 27.55 -24.10 -13.37
C SER A 515 28.13 -25.47 -13.00
N ILE A 516 28.17 -25.84 -11.72
CA ILE A 516 28.55 -27.20 -11.27
C ILE A 516 27.53 -28.25 -11.73
N ASN A 517 26.24 -27.94 -11.70
CA ASN A 517 25.20 -28.82 -12.24
C ASN A 517 25.25 -28.93 -13.77
N ARG A 518 25.63 -27.85 -14.48
CA ARG A 518 25.88 -27.87 -15.93
C ARG A 518 27.21 -28.57 -16.28
N HIS A 519 28.23 -28.55 -15.42
CA HIS A 519 29.49 -29.29 -15.64
C HIS A 519 29.40 -30.80 -15.38
N ARG A 520 28.32 -31.29 -14.76
CA ARG A 520 27.98 -32.73 -14.76
C ARG A 520 27.25 -33.17 -16.04
N SER A 521 26.91 -32.25 -16.92
CA SER A 521 26.29 -32.50 -18.22
C SER A 521 27.02 -31.72 -19.33
N HIS A 522 28.14 -32.31 -19.78
CA HIS A 522 28.93 -31.99 -20.98
C HIS A 522 30.00 -30.89 -20.89
N HIS A 523 31.22 -31.30 -21.26
CA HIS A 523 32.37 -30.47 -21.65
C HIS A 523 32.00 -29.53 -22.79
N TRP A 524 32.26 -28.22 -22.65
CA TRP A 524 32.59 -27.35 -23.78
C TRP A 524 33.67 -26.33 -23.40
N ILE A 525 34.67 -26.26 -24.26
CA ILE A 525 35.88 -25.44 -24.20
C ILE A 525 35.55 -24.00 -24.66
N PHE A 526 36.20 -23.01 -24.03
CA PHE A 526 36.21 -21.61 -24.46
C PHE A 526 36.59 -21.45 -25.95
N ARG A 527 35.76 -20.79 -26.75
CA ARG A 527 36.20 -20.02 -27.93
C ARG A 527 35.25 -18.86 -28.24
N THR A 528 35.85 -17.69 -28.36
CA THR A 528 35.32 -16.44 -28.91
C THR A 528 34.86 -16.61 -30.36
N SER A 529 33.64 -16.19 -30.71
CA SER A 529 33.30 -15.46 -31.95
C SER A 529 31.79 -15.38 -32.21
N SER A 530 31.39 -14.25 -32.79
CA SER A 530 30.05 -13.83 -33.20
C SER A 530 29.22 -14.82 -34.05
N LYS A 531 27.89 -14.58 -33.99
CA LYS A 531 26.82 -14.82 -34.98
C LYS A 531 26.04 -16.15 -34.92
N ARG A 532 24.71 -15.94 -34.84
CA ARG A 532 23.55 -16.79 -35.21
C ARG A 532 23.24 -17.97 -34.29
N LEU A 533 22.07 -17.89 -33.65
CA LEU A 533 21.00 -18.89 -33.79
C LEU A 533 19.68 -18.34 -33.21
N PHE A 534 18.86 -17.78 -34.11
CA PHE A 534 17.41 -17.80 -33.98
C PHE A 534 16.93 -19.20 -34.37
N ILE A 535 15.99 -19.78 -33.62
CA ILE A 535 14.82 -20.56 -34.07
C ILE A 535 14.28 -21.35 -32.86
N GLY A 536 13.00 -21.14 -32.54
CA GLY A 536 12.21 -22.04 -31.70
C GLY A 536 11.60 -21.35 -30.49
N TYR A 537 10.41 -20.76 -30.68
CA TYR A 537 9.24 -20.74 -29.78
C TYR A 537 8.31 -19.57 -30.18
N LYS A 538 7.81 -19.62 -31.43
CA LYS A 538 6.52 -19.01 -31.79
C LYS A 538 5.43 -20.01 -31.38
N HIS A 539 4.66 -19.68 -30.35
CA HIS A 539 3.23 -20.01 -30.15
C HIS A 539 2.85 -20.02 -28.66
N VAL A 540 2.77 -18.83 -28.03
CA VAL A 540 1.70 -18.48 -27.07
C VAL A 540 1.50 -16.95 -27.16
N ALA A 541 0.99 -16.49 -28.29
CA ALA A 541 0.56 -15.10 -28.47
C ALA A 541 -0.94 -15.13 -28.79
N ARG A 542 -1.76 -15.13 -27.73
CA ARG A 542 -3.16 -14.65 -27.73
C ARG A 542 -3.65 -14.61 -26.29
N SER A 543 -4.18 -13.45 -25.90
CA SER A 543 -4.89 -13.11 -24.64
C SER A 543 -4.09 -12.63 -23.42
N TYR A 544 -3.33 -11.54 -23.51
CA TYR A 544 -3.02 -10.70 -22.34
C TYR A 544 -2.90 -9.21 -22.74
N VAL A 545 -3.99 -8.65 -23.26
CA VAL A 545 -4.20 -7.19 -23.34
C VAL A 545 -5.32 -6.86 -22.38
N THR A 546 -4.96 -6.60 -21.12
CA THR A 546 -5.70 -5.92 -20.03
C THR A 546 -5.24 -6.50 -18.69
N SER A 547 -4.37 -5.80 -17.95
CA SER A 547 -4.28 -5.86 -16.47
C SER A 547 -2.99 -5.25 -15.91
N ILE A 548 -2.53 -4.10 -16.40
CA ILE A 548 -1.66 -3.24 -15.58
C ILE A 548 -2.20 -1.82 -15.77
N TYR A 549 -2.60 -1.19 -14.67
CA TYR A 549 -3.38 0.06 -14.57
C TYR A 549 -4.89 0.00 -14.87
N PHE A 550 -5.63 -0.86 -14.17
CA PHE A 550 -7.03 -0.58 -13.81
C PHE A 550 -7.32 -1.09 -12.40
N THR A 551 -7.27 -0.19 -11.42
CA THR A 551 -8.08 -0.33 -10.19
C THR A 551 -9.18 0.71 -10.27
N GLY A 552 -10.31 0.28 -10.83
CA GLY A 552 -11.54 1.04 -10.97
C GLY A 552 -12.60 0.12 -11.56
N ALA A 553 -13.34 -0.53 -10.68
CA ALA A 553 -14.76 -0.73 -10.91
C ALA A 553 -15.47 0.42 -10.19
#